data_AF-A0A4Y8SWV6-F1
#
_entry.id   AF-A0A4Y8SWV6-F1
#
_cell.length_a   1.000
_cell.length_b   1.000
_cell.length_c   1.000
_cell.angle_alpha   90.00
_cell.angle_beta   90.00
_cell.angle_gamma   90.00
#
_symmetry.space_group_name_H-M   'P 1'
#
loop_
_entity.id
_entity.type
_entity.pdbx_description
1 polymer ?
#
loop_
_entity_poly.entity_id
_entity_poly.type
_entity_poly.pdbx_seq_one_letter_code
_entity_poly.pdbx_strand_id
1 'polypeptide(L)'
;LQTSFGVNMIALVNGRPKLINLKEALVHYLEHQKTVVRRRTQYNLRKAKDRAHILEGLRIALDHIDEIISTIRESDTDKVAMESLQQRFKLSEKQAQAILDMRLRRLTGLERDKIEAEYNELLNYIS
;
A
#
# COMPACT_ATOMS: atom_id res chain seq x y z
N LEU A 1 11.90 51.69 27.11
CA LEU A 1 12.56 50.55 27.79
C LEU A 1 13.16 49.63 26.74
N GLN A 2 14.43 49.25 26.90
CA GLN A 2 15.12 48.26 26.06
C GLN A 2 15.49 47.07 26.94
N THR A 3 15.20 45.85 26.49
CA THR A 3 15.56 44.59 27.18
C THR A 3 16.41 43.73 26.26
N SER A 4 17.31 42.95 26.86
CA SER A 4 18.16 41.99 26.16
C SER A 4 17.59 40.58 26.31
N PHE A 5 17.79 39.73 25.29
CA PHE A 5 17.48 38.30 25.32
C PHE A 5 18.76 37.49 25.17
N GLY A 6 19.13 36.76 26.23
CA GLY A 6 20.23 35.80 26.19
C GLY A 6 19.78 34.50 25.52
N VAL A 7 20.34 34.20 24.35
CA VAL A 7 20.03 32.96 23.63
C VAL A 7 20.86 31.81 24.21
N ASN A 8 20.19 30.79 24.76
CA ASN A 8 20.82 29.53 25.15
C ASN A 8 20.17 28.36 24.38
N MET A 9 20.83 27.93 23.30
CA MET A 9 20.32 26.86 22.42
C MET A 9 20.69 25.48 22.96
N ILE A 10 19.93 24.98 23.93
CA ILE A 10 20.05 23.60 24.43
C ILE A 10 18.91 22.76 23.86
N ALA A 11 19.24 21.59 23.31
CA ALA A 11 18.27 20.64 22.80
C ALA A 11 18.66 19.18 23.11
N LEU A 12 17.70 18.27 23.04
CA LEU A 12 17.96 16.83 23.14
C LEU A 12 18.42 16.30 21.78
N VAL A 13 19.66 15.81 21.71
CA VAL A 13 20.20 15.12 20.54
C VAL A 13 20.43 13.66 20.93
N ASN A 14 19.69 12.75 20.31
CA ASN A 14 19.72 11.31 20.61
C ASN A 14 19.51 11.00 22.11
N GLY A 15 18.54 11.69 22.73
CA GLY A 15 18.18 11.49 24.13
C GLY A 15 19.11 12.14 25.15
N ARG A 16 20.13 12.89 24.72
CA ARG A 16 21.06 13.60 25.61
C ARG A 16 21.00 15.11 25.40
N PRO A 17 20.97 15.92 26.47
CA PRO A 17 20.99 17.37 26.35
C PRO A 17 22.34 17.82 25.79
N LYS A 18 22.31 18.67 24.76
CA LYS A 18 23.48 19.29 24.16
C LYS A 18 23.20 20.76 23.90
N LEU A 19 24.21 21.59 24.15
CA LEU A 19 24.24 22.95 23.65
C LEU A 19 24.61 22.89 22.16
N ILE A 20 23.77 23.44 21.30
CA ILE A 20 23.92 23.37 19.85
C ILE A 20 23.95 24.77 19.23
N ASN A 21 24.65 24.92 18.11
CA ASN A 21 24.61 26.13 17.31
C ASN A 21 23.52 26.05 16.22
N LEU A 22 23.30 27.16 15.50
CA LEU A 22 22.28 27.24 14.46
C LEU A 22 22.50 26.22 13.33
N LYS A 23 23.76 26.00 12.93
CA LYS A 23 24.09 25.02 11.88
C LYS A 23 23.72 23.61 12.33
N GLU A 24 24.06 23.24 13.56
CA GLU A 24 23.72 21.93 14.14
C GLU A 24 22.21 21.74 14.24
N ALA A 25 21.46 22.76 14.67
CA ALA A 25 20.00 22.72 14.69
C ALA A 25 19.40 22.44 13.30
N LEU A 26 19.87 23.15 12.28
CA LEU A 26 19.42 22.95 10.88
C LEU A 26 19.79 21.57 10.35
N VAL A 27 21.01 21.09 10.63
CA VAL A 27 21.45 19.74 10.21
C VAL A 27 20.60 18.65 10.87
N HIS A 28 20.36 18.74 12.18
CA HIS A 28 19.51 17.78 12.88
C HIS A 28 18.07 17.78 12.34
N TYR A 29 17.53 18.95 12.03
CA TYR A 29 16.22 19.06 11.39
C TYR A 29 16.21 18.41 10.01
N LEU A 30 17.20 18.67 9.16
CA LEU A 30 17.29 18.08 7.82
C LEU A 30 17.42 16.56 7.85
N GLU A 31 18.23 16.01 8.77
CA GLU A 31 18.35 14.56 8.94
C GLU A 31 17.04 13.92 9.41
N HIS A 32 16.32 14.60 10.29
CA HIS A 32 14.98 14.17 10.68
C HIS A 32 14.02 14.18 9.48
N GLN A 33 14.01 15.26 8.67
CA GLN A 33 13.16 15.35 7.48
C GLN A 33 13.47 14.26 6.46
N LYS A 34 14.75 13.96 6.19
CA LYS A 34 15.14 12.82 5.33
C LYS A 34 14.56 11.50 5.84
N THR A 35 14.61 11.28 7.15
CA THR A 35 14.06 10.07 7.78
C THR A 35 12.54 10.01 7.62
N VAL A 36 11.84 11.12 7.87
CA VAL A 36 10.38 11.22 7.72
C VAL A 36 9.96 10.96 6.27
N VAL A 37 10.62 11.62 5.30
CA VAL A 37 10.33 11.44 3.87
C VAL A 37 10.57 9.99 3.46
N ARG A 38 11.71 9.40 3.84
CA ARG A 38 12.01 7.99 3.54
C ARG A 38 10.94 7.05 4.09
N ARG A 39 10.56 7.21 5.36
CA ARG A 39 9.53 6.38 6.01
C ARG A 39 8.17 6.53 5.33
N ARG A 40 7.77 7.76 4.98
CA ARG A 40 6.52 8.04 4.27
C ARG A 40 6.52 7.39 2.88
N THR A 41 7.60 7.54 2.12
CA THR A 41 7.71 6.96 0.78
C THR A 41 7.70 5.43 0.84
N GLN A 42 8.42 4.81 1.78
CA GLN A 42 8.39 3.36 1.99
C GLN A 42 7.01 2.85 2.36
N TYR A 43 6.30 3.57 3.24
CA TYR A 43 4.93 3.24 3.62
C TYR A 43 3.99 3.30 2.40
N ASN A 44 4.06 4.38 1.63
CA ASN A 44 3.23 4.56 0.43
C ASN A 44 3.53 3.50 -0.63
N LEU A 45 4.81 3.20 -0.87
CA LEU A 45 5.24 2.16 -1.81
C LEU A 45 4.69 0.78 -1.41
N ARG A 46 4.77 0.42 -0.12
CA ARG A 46 4.23 -0.85 0.37
C ARG A 46 2.71 -0.92 0.13
N LYS A 47 1.99 0.15 0.48
CA LYS A 47 0.54 0.21 0.29
C LYS A 47 0.14 0.12 -1.19
N ALA A 48 0.90 0.79 -2.08
CA ALA A 48 0.68 0.74 -3.51
C ALA A 48 0.92 -0.67 -4.07
N LYS A 49 2.01 -1.34 -3.67
CA LYS A 49 2.30 -2.73 -4.06
C LYS A 49 1.23 -3.71 -3.56
N ASP A 50 0.82 -3.59 -2.30
CA ASP A 50 -0.25 -4.42 -1.74
C ASP A 50 -1.57 -4.23 -2.52
N ARG A 51 -1.88 -2.99 -2.93
CA ARG A 51 -3.07 -2.71 -3.75
C ARG A 51 -2.94 -3.26 -5.17
N ALA A 52 -1.80 -3.07 -5.82
CA ALA A 52 -1.54 -3.59 -7.16
C ALA A 52 -1.65 -5.12 -7.19
N HIS A 53 -1.13 -5.80 -6.17
CA HIS A 53 -1.24 -7.25 -6.00
C HIS A 53 -2.69 -7.75 -5.98
N ILE A 54 -3.58 -7.04 -5.27
CA ILE A 54 -5.01 -7.39 -5.25
C ILE A 54 -5.67 -7.14 -6.61
N LEU A 55 -5.37 -6.00 -7.24
CA LEU A 55 -5.93 -5.66 -8.55
C LEU A 55 -5.50 -6.67 -9.62
N GLU A 56 -4.26 -7.15 -9.60
CA GLU A 56 -3.78 -8.22 -10.48
C GLU A 56 -4.64 -9.49 -10.36
N GLY A 57 -4.93 -9.93 -9.14
CA GLY A 57 -5.82 -11.07 -8.91
C GLY A 57 -7.24 -10.84 -9.43
N LEU A 58 -7.79 -9.64 -9.22
CA LEU A 58 -9.11 -9.27 -9.74
C LEU A 58 -9.16 -9.21 -11.27
N ARG A 59 -8.07 -8.79 -11.93
CA ARG A 59 -7.97 -8.78 -13.40
C ARG A 59 -8.00 -10.21 -13.94
N ILE A 60 -7.17 -11.10 -13.39
CA ILE A 60 -7.17 -12.53 -13.75
C ILE A 60 -8.57 -13.13 -13.56
N ALA A 61 -9.25 -12.77 -12.46
CA ALA A 61 -10.60 -13.22 -12.19
C ALA A 61 -11.64 -12.74 -13.22
N LEU A 62 -11.53 -11.51 -13.68
CA LEU A 62 -12.43 -10.94 -14.70
C LEU A 62 -12.19 -11.55 -16.08
N ASP A 63 -10.95 -11.93 -16.40
CA ASP A 63 -10.61 -12.59 -17.66
C ASP A 63 -11.13 -14.04 -17.73
N HIS A 64 -11.26 -14.70 -16.57
CA HIS A 64 -11.70 -16.11 -16.44
C HIS A 64 -12.98 -16.28 -15.61
N ILE A 65 -13.91 -15.32 -15.71
CA ILE A 65 -15.05 -15.22 -14.77
C ILE A 65 -15.94 -16.46 -14.75
N ASP A 66 -16.20 -17.08 -15.91
CA ASP A 66 -17.07 -18.26 -16.00
C ASP A 66 -16.44 -19.45 -15.26
N GLU A 67 -15.12 -19.65 -15.40
CA GLU A 67 -14.39 -20.71 -14.73
C GLU A 67 -14.30 -20.46 -13.21
N ILE A 68 -14.12 -19.21 -12.79
CA ILE A 68 -14.16 -18.83 -11.38
C ILE A 68 -15.53 -19.12 -10.78
N ILE A 69 -16.62 -18.73 -11.44
CA ILE A 69 -17.98 -18.99 -10.96
C ILE A 69 -18.25 -20.49 -10.87
N SER A 70 -17.83 -21.28 -11.86
CA SER A 70 -17.95 -22.75 -11.80
C SER A 70 -17.20 -23.33 -10.61
N THR A 71 -15.94 -22.94 -10.44
CA THR A 71 -15.08 -23.41 -9.34
C THR A 71 -15.68 -23.07 -7.97
N ILE A 72 -16.23 -21.86 -7.80
CA ILE A 72 -16.87 -21.44 -6.55
C ILE A 72 -18.16 -22.23 -6.32
N ARG A 73 -18.99 -22.44 -7.36
CA ARG A 73 -20.25 -23.19 -7.25
C ARG A 73 -20.07 -24.68 -6.99
N GLU A 74 -18.97 -25.26 -7.47
CA GLU A 74 -18.60 -26.66 -7.21
C GLU A 74 -18.01 -26.88 -5.81
N SER A 75 -17.63 -25.80 -5.11
CA SER A 75 -17.00 -25.88 -3.79
C SER A 75 -18.04 -25.88 -2.67
N ASP A 76 -17.94 -26.83 -1.75
CA ASP A 76 -18.88 -26.95 -0.62
C ASP A 76 -18.71 -25.87 0.47
N THR A 77 -17.52 -25.27 0.56
CA THR A 77 -17.20 -24.25 1.57
C THR A 77 -16.29 -23.16 1.01
N ASP A 78 -16.32 -21.97 1.61
CA ASP A 78 -15.46 -20.84 1.23
C ASP A 78 -13.98 -21.21 1.27
N LYS A 79 -13.57 -22.04 2.23
CA LYS A 79 -12.18 -22.50 2.36
C LYS A 79 -11.76 -23.37 1.17
N VAL A 80 -12.61 -24.29 0.75
CA VAL A 80 -12.35 -25.17 -0.42
C VAL A 80 -12.32 -24.34 -1.71
N ALA A 81 -13.22 -23.37 -1.84
CA ALA A 81 -13.22 -22.43 -2.98
C ALA A 81 -11.91 -21.63 -3.01
N MET A 82 -11.49 -21.08 -1.87
CA MET A 82 -10.26 -20.31 -1.77
C MET A 82 -9.02 -21.13 -2.13
N GLU A 83 -8.89 -22.35 -1.60
CA GLU A 83 -7.78 -23.26 -1.92
C GLU A 83 -7.77 -23.63 -3.42
N SER A 84 -8.94 -23.88 -4.00
CA SER A 84 -9.09 -24.19 -5.43
C SER A 84 -8.68 -23.01 -6.32
N LEU A 85 -9.09 -21.79 -5.96
CA LEU A 85 -8.70 -20.57 -6.68
C LEU A 85 -7.19 -20.32 -6.62
N GLN A 86 -6.57 -20.54 -5.45
CA GLN A 86 -5.12 -20.42 -5.29
C GLN A 86 -4.36 -21.41 -6.18
N GLN A 87 -4.79 -22.67 -6.21
CA GLN A 87 -4.11 -23.71 -6.99
C GLN A 87 -4.29 -23.55 -8.50
N ARG A 88 -5.53 -23.32 -8.97
CA ARG A 88 -5.83 -23.25 -10.40
C ARG A 88 -5.28 -21.99 -11.06
N PHE A 89 -5.43 -20.84 -10.41
CA PHE A 89 -5.06 -19.54 -10.98
C PHE A 89 -3.72 -19.01 -10.43
N LYS A 90 -2.99 -19.81 -9.64
CA LYS A 90 -1.71 -19.45 -9.00
C LYS A 90 -1.79 -18.14 -8.21
N LEU A 91 -2.92 -17.94 -7.55
CA LEU A 91 -3.21 -16.75 -6.77
C LEU A 91 -2.69 -16.92 -5.35
N SER A 92 -2.29 -15.81 -4.73
CA SER A 92 -2.09 -15.75 -3.29
C SER A 92 -3.41 -15.87 -2.52
N GLU A 93 -3.32 -16.24 -1.25
CA GLU A 93 -4.47 -16.24 -0.32
C GLU A 93 -5.21 -14.90 -0.30
N LYS A 94 -4.49 -13.77 -0.26
CA LYS A 94 -5.11 -12.44 -0.26
C LYS A 94 -5.87 -12.12 -1.55
N GLN A 95 -5.38 -12.59 -2.70
CA GLN A 95 -6.05 -12.40 -3.98
C GLN A 95 -7.30 -13.29 -4.07
N ALA A 96 -7.17 -14.57 -3.68
CA ALA A 96 -8.29 -15.50 -3.67
C ALA A 96 -9.42 -14.99 -2.75
N GLN A 97 -9.09 -14.51 -1.55
CA GLN A 97 -10.07 -13.87 -0.65
C GLN A 97 -10.72 -12.64 -1.30
N ALA A 98 -9.94 -11.76 -1.93
CA ALA A 98 -10.49 -10.58 -2.59
C ALA A 98 -11.45 -10.91 -3.76
N ILE A 99 -11.24 -12.04 -4.44
CA ILE A 99 -12.13 -12.54 -5.49
C ILE A 99 -13.43 -13.09 -4.88
N LEU A 100 -13.35 -13.85 -3.78
CA LEU A 100 -14.54 -14.32 -3.06
C LEU A 100 -15.38 -13.15 -2.51
N ASP A 101 -14.73 -12.08 -2.07
CA ASP A 101 -15.38 -10.85 -1.57
C ASP A 101 -15.94 -9.95 -2.69
N MET A 102 -15.76 -10.33 -3.96
CA MET A 102 -16.20 -9.54 -5.09
C MET A 102 -17.74 -9.50 -5.19
N ARG A 103 -18.27 -8.32 -5.57
CA ARG A 103 -19.71 -8.14 -5.83
C ARG A 103 -20.00 -8.27 -7.32
N LEU A 104 -21.09 -8.94 -7.69
CA LEU A 104 -21.50 -9.15 -9.09
C LEU A 104 -21.53 -7.87 -9.96
N ARG A 105 -21.81 -6.70 -9.37
CA ARG A 105 -21.75 -5.40 -10.10
C ARG A 105 -20.38 -5.08 -10.71
N ARG A 106 -19.30 -5.65 -10.16
CA ARG A 106 -17.91 -5.47 -10.64
C ARG A 106 -17.67 -6.13 -12.00
N LEU A 107 -18.58 -6.98 -12.46
CA LEU A 107 -18.49 -7.67 -13.75
C LEU A 107 -18.93 -6.81 -14.93
N THR A 108 -19.47 -5.61 -14.68
CA THR A 108 -19.83 -4.68 -15.75
C THR A 108 -18.58 -4.14 -16.44
N GLY A 109 -18.65 -3.87 -17.75
CA GLY A 109 -17.49 -3.37 -18.52
C GLY A 109 -16.85 -2.12 -17.91
N LEU A 110 -17.68 -1.15 -17.48
CA LEU A 110 -17.19 0.06 -16.82
C LEU A 110 -16.41 -0.21 -15.53
N GLU A 111 -16.77 -1.23 -14.75
CA GLU A 111 -16.03 -1.56 -13.53
C GLU A 111 -14.73 -2.31 -13.82
N ARG A 112 -14.70 -3.13 -14.88
CA ARG A 112 -13.47 -3.75 -15.40
C ARG A 112 -12.47 -2.69 -15.86
N ASP A 113 -12.91 -1.74 -16.67
CA ASP A 113 -12.06 -0.67 -17.19
C ASP A 113 -11.47 0.20 -16.07
N LYS A 114 -12.24 0.45 -15.00
CA LYS A 114 -11.74 1.15 -13.80
C LYS A 114 -10.65 0.37 -13.08
N ILE A 115 -10.79 -0.95 -12.95
CA ILE A 115 -9.78 -1.81 -12.31
C ILE A 115 -8.49 -1.81 -13.12
N GLU A 116 -8.60 -1.91 -14.44
CA GLU A 116 -7.47 -1.80 -15.36
C GLU A 116 -6.76 -0.44 -15.26
N ALA A 117 -7.54 0.65 -15.27
CA ALA A 117 -6.99 1.99 -15.12
C ALA A 117 -6.28 2.18 -13.77
N GLU A 118 -6.92 1.77 -12.66
CA GLU A 118 -6.33 1.85 -11.31
C GLU A 118 -5.02 1.05 -11.22
N TYR A 119 -4.98 -0.14 -11.84
CA TYR A 119 -3.78 -0.97 -11.87
C TYR A 119 -2.64 -0.30 -12.64
N ASN A 120 -2.92 0.25 -13.82
CA ASN A 120 -1.91 0.93 -14.65
C ASN A 120 -1.38 2.20 -13.97
N GLU A 121 -2.25 2.97 -13.32
CA GLU A 121 -1.85 4.13 -12.51
C GLU A 121 -0.93 3.72 -11.36
N LEU A 122 -1.22 2.62 -10.67
CA LEU A 122 -0.38 2.12 -9.59
C LEU A 122 0.96 1.58 -10.10
N LEU A 123 1.00 0.92 -11.25
CA LEU A 123 2.27 0.51 -11.85
C LEU A 123 3.16 1.72 -12.17
N ASN A 124 2.59 2.77 -12.74
CA ASN A 124 3.31 4.02 -13.00
C ASN A 124 3.77 4.73 -11.72
N TYR A 125 3.03 4.59 -10.62
CA TYR A 125 3.42 5.13 -9.32
C TYR A 125 4.54 4.33 -8.65
N ILE A 126 4.62 3.02 -8.93
CA ILE A 126 5.61 2.10 -8.34
C ILE A 126 6.92 2.09 -9.13
N SER A 127 6.87 2.31 -10.44
CA SER A 127 8.04 2.39 -11.34
C SER A 127 8.92 3.59 -11.06
#